data_AF-A0A2V6NC43-F1
#
_entry.id   AF-A0A2V6NC43-F1
#
_cell.length_a   1.000
_cell.length_b   1.000
_cell.length_c   1.000
_cell.angle_alpha   90.00
_cell.angle_beta   90.00
_cell.angle_gamma   90.00
#
_symmetry.space_group_name_H-M   'P 1'
#
loop_
_entity.id
_entity.type
_entity.pdbx_description
1 polymer ?
#
loop_
_entity_poly.entity_id
_entity_poly.type
_entity_poly.pdbx_seq_one_letter_code
_entity_poly.pdbx_strand_id
1 'polypeptide(L)'
;ANHIFVGANAYGVEAGAETYFGKQAKDLTIDEAALLAAIPKAPGEYSPTANATKAKERRDLVLDLMAKNGFASQSEVDAAKTKPIQLADSAYYQAP
;
A
#
# COMPACT_ATOMS: atom_id res chain seq x y z
N ALA A 1 4.72 -22.21 -11.48
CA ALA A 1 3.93 -21.84 -10.30
C ALA A 1 4.91 -21.45 -9.19
N ASN A 2 5.05 -20.15 -8.91
CA ASN A 2 5.97 -19.66 -7.90
C ASN A 2 5.18 -19.40 -6.61
N HIS A 3 4.78 -20.46 -5.92
CA HIS A 3 4.15 -20.36 -4.61
C HIS A 3 5.25 -20.23 -3.55
N ILE A 4 5.81 -19.03 -3.43
CA ILE A 4 6.61 -18.69 -2.26
C ILE A 4 5.62 -18.40 -1.14
N PHE A 5 5.50 -19.36 -0.24
CA PHE A 5 4.78 -19.22 1.01
C PHE A 5 5.59 -18.28 1.92
N VAL A 6 5.33 -16.97 1.83
CA VAL A 6 5.85 -15.99 2.77
C VAL A 6 4.89 -15.94 3.96
N GLY A 7 5.38 -16.31 5.14
CA GLY A 7 4.58 -16.71 6.31
C GLY A 7 3.44 -15.74 6.68
N ALA A 8 2.32 -16.31 7.16
CA ALA A 8 1.09 -15.78 7.78
C ALA A 8 0.74 -14.27 7.67
N ASN A 9 1.69 -13.35 7.85
CA ASN A 9 1.55 -11.92 7.59
C ASN A 9 1.55 -11.58 6.09
N ALA A 10 2.30 -12.32 5.27
CA ALA A 10 2.30 -12.06 3.84
C ALA A 10 0.99 -12.48 3.19
N TYR A 11 0.18 -13.37 3.78
CA TYR A 11 -1.17 -13.61 3.26
C TYR A 11 -2.03 -12.34 3.29
N GLY A 12 -1.88 -11.51 4.33
CA GLY A 12 -2.59 -10.23 4.43
C GLY A 12 -2.02 -9.13 3.53
N VAL A 13 -0.68 -9.07 3.42
CA VAL A 13 0.00 -8.10 2.55
C VAL A 13 -0.16 -8.48 1.07
N GLU A 14 -0.03 -9.76 0.71
CA GLU A 14 -0.22 -10.28 -0.64
C GLU A 14 -1.67 -10.11 -1.08
N ALA A 15 -2.65 -10.51 -0.25
CA ALA A 15 -4.06 -10.31 -0.57
C ALA A 15 -4.39 -8.82 -0.75
N GLY A 16 -3.80 -7.94 0.06
CA GLY A 16 -3.96 -6.50 -0.10
C GLY A 16 -3.27 -5.95 -1.36
N ALA A 17 -2.09 -6.46 -1.72
CA ALA A 17 -1.38 -6.11 -2.94
C ALA A 17 -2.20 -6.48 -4.18
N GLU A 18 -2.77 -7.69 -4.21
CA GLU A 18 -3.64 -8.15 -5.27
C GLU A 18 -4.97 -7.38 -5.30
N THR A 19 -5.57 -7.13 -4.13
CA THR A 19 -6.86 -6.43 -4.05
C THR A 19 -6.74 -4.98 -4.50
N TYR A 20 -5.78 -4.23 -3.94
CA TYR A 20 -5.68 -2.79 -4.19
C TYR A 20 -4.91 -2.44 -5.47
N PHE A 21 -3.95 -3.26 -5.88
CA PHE A 21 -3.05 -2.94 -6.98
C PHE A 21 -2.99 -4.02 -8.07
N GLY A 22 -3.61 -5.19 -7.88
CA GLY A 22 -3.54 -6.29 -8.85
C GLY A 22 -2.13 -6.85 -9.04
N LYS A 23 -1.25 -6.67 -8.04
CA LYS A 23 0.18 -7.02 -8.09
C LYS A 23 0.54 -7.95 -6.95
N GLN A 24 1.62 -8.71 -7.12
CA GLN A 24 2.21 -9.46 -6.00
C GLN A 24 2.90 -8.50 -5.03
N ALA A 25 3.00 -8.83 -3.75
CA ALA A 25 3.56 -7.91 -2.74
C ALA A 25 5.01 -7.49 -3.04
N LYS A 26 5.77 -8.35 -3.72
CA LYS A 26 7.16 -8.08 -4.16
C LYS A 26 7.26 -7.07 -5.32
N ASP A 27 6.20 -6.92 -6.10
CA ASP A 27 6.16 -6.05 -7.28
C ASP A 27 5.57 -4.67 -6.95
N LEU A 28 5.21 -4.45 -5.68
CA LEU A 28 4.74 -3.16 -5.18
C LEU A 28 5.88 -2.15 -5.17
N THR A 29 5.56 -0.95 -5.63
CA THR A 29 6.41 0.21 -5.42
C THR A 29 6.33 0.69 -3.96
N ILE A 30 7.29 1.50 -3.54
CA ILE A 30 7.34 2.00 -2.16
C ILE A 30 6.08 2.78 -1.76
N ASP A 31 5.47 3.52 -2.69
CA ASP A 31 4.22 4.26 -2.46
C ASP A 31 3.02 3.34 -2.30
N GLU A 32 2.95 2.24 -3.07
CA GLU A 32 1.88 1.24 -2.96
C GLU A 32 2.02 0.42 -1.68
N ALA A 33 3.25 0.01 -1.33
CA ALA A 33 3.56 -0.68 -0.09
C ALA A 33 3.26 0.19 1.14
N ALA A 34 3.59 1.49 1.08
CA ALA A 34 3.28 2.43 2.15
C ALA A 34 1.77 2.64 2.33
N LEU A 35 1.01 2.68 1.22
CA LEU A 35 -0.44 2.76 1.27
C LEU A 35 -1.04 1.49 1.87
N LEU A 36 -0.54 0.32 1.47
CA LEU A 36 -0.99 -0.95 2.01
C LEU A 36 -0.71 -1.08 3.52
N ALA A 37 0.46 -0.62 3.98
CA ALA A 37 0.82 -0.57 5.40
C ALA A 37 0.00 0.46 6.20
N ALA A 38 -0.58 1.47 5.55
CA ALA A 38 -1.43 2.47 6.18
C ALA A 38 -2.84 1.95 6.53
N ILE A 39 -3.37 1.00 5.75
CA ILE A 39 -4.75 0.50 5.83
C ILE A 39 -5.07 -0.24 7.13
N PRO A 40 -4.24 -1.18 7.64
CA PRO A 40 -4.55 -1.96 8.84
C PRO A 40 -4.87 -1.14 10.09
N LYS A 41 -4.35 0.10 10.19
CA LYS A 41 -4.62 0.98 11.33
C LYS A 41 -6.09 1.38 11.43
N ALA A 42 -6.75 1.61 10.31
CA ALA A 42 -8.17 1.94 10.25
C ALA A 42 -8.68 1.66 8.83
N PRO A 43 -9.08 0.40 8.51
CA PRO A 43 -9.42 0.02 7.15
C PRO A 43 -10.61 0.81 6.59
N GLY A 44 -11.57 1.22 7.42
CA GLY A 44 -12.69 2.06 6.97
C GLY A 44 -12.32 3.51 6.67
N GLU A 45 -11.36 4.09 7.39
CA GLU A 45 -10.99 5.51 7.22
C GLU A 45 -9.84 5.73 6.22
N TYR A 46 -8.93 4.77 6.12
CA TYR A 46 -7.75 4.84 5.27
C TYR A 46 -7.88 3.99 4.01
N SER A 47 -9.03 3.34 3.78
CA SER A 47 -9.29 2.74 2.49
C SER A 47 -9.27 3.83 1.42
N PRO A 48 -8.44 3.69 0.37
CA PRO A 48 -8.38 4.68 -0.70
C PRO A 48 -9.67 4.73 -1.53
N THR A 49 -10.52 3.70 -1.44
CA THR A 49 -11.87 3.69 -2.03
C THR A 49 -12.92 4.42 -1.18
N ALA A 50 -12.70 4.54 0.13
CA ALA A 50 -13.60 5.24 1.05
C ALA A 50 -13.22 6.72 1.20
N ASN A 51 -11.93 7.02 1.34
CA ASN A 51 -11.43 8.38 1.47
C ASN A 51 -10.00 8.51 0.92
N ALA A 52 -9.89 8.86 -0.36
CA ALA A 52 -8.60 9.02 -1.04
C ALA A 52 -7.70 10.06 -0.38
N THR A 53 -8.26 11.15 0.17
CA THR A 53 -7.50 12.20 0.85
C THR A 53 -6.85 11.68 2.13
N LYS A 54 -7.63 11.06 3.02
CA LYS A 54 -7.10 10.45 4.26
C LYS A 54 -6.11 9.32 3.96
N ALA A 55 -6.39 8.51 2.94
CA ALA A 55 -5.49 7.46 2.49
C ALA A 55 -4.14 8.03 2.03
N LYS A 56 -4.13 9.15 1.30
CA LYS A 56 -2.91 9.86 0.89
C LYS A 56 -2.13 10.40 2.07
N GLU A 57 -2.78 11.12 2.98
CA GLU A 57 -2.13 11.65 4.19
C GLU A 57 -1.49 10.53 5.01
N ARG A 58 -2.18 9.38 5.10
CA ARG A 58 -1.69 8.23 5.85
C ARG A 58 -0.53 7.54 5.15
N ARG A 59 -0.59 7.36 3.83
CA ARG A 59 0.53 6.87 3.01
C ARG A 59 1.76 7.75 3.17
N ASP A 60 1.58 9.07 3.09
CA ASP A 60 2.67 10.05 3.19
C ASP A 60 3.36 9.97 4.56
N LEU A 61 2.60 9.76 5.64
CA LEU A 61 3.16 9.50 6.97
C LEU A 61 3.94 8.18 7.04
N VAL A 62 3.45 7.11 6.40
CA VAL A 62 4.18 5.83 6.35
C VAL A 62 5.48 5.99 5.57
N LEU A 63 5.47 6.71 4.45
CA LEU A 63 6.68 7.03 3.70
C LEU A 63 7.69 7.79 4.57
N ASP A 64 7.25 8.79 5.35
CA ASP A 64 8.13 9.49 6.29
C ASP A 64 8.73 8.56 7.36
N LEU A 65 7.93 7.61 7.85
CA LEU A 65 8.42 6.58 8.78
C LEU A 65 9.43 5.65 8.09
N MET A 66 9.23 5.29 6.82
CA MET A 66 10.18 4.48 6.07
C MET A 66 11.52 5.18 5.90
N ALA A 67 11.52 6.47 5.55
CA ALA A 67 12.75 7.27 5.51
C ALA A 67 13.42 7.38 6.88
N LYS A 68 12.64 7.67 7.92
CA LYS A 68 13.16 7.81 9.30
C LYS A 68 13.80 6.54 9.84
N ASN A 69 13.29 5.37 9.46
CA ASN A 69 13.82 4.07 9.87
C ASN A 69 14.88 3.51 8.90
N GLY A 70 15.23 4.26 7.84
CA GLY A 70 16.27 3.85 6.89
C GLY A 70 15.83 2.79 5.87
N PHE A 71 14.52 2.56 5.69
CA PHE A 71 14.00 1.67 4.64
C PHE A 71 13.99 2.34 3.25
N ALA A 72 14.09 3.67 3.20
CA ALA A 72 14.16 4.45 1.96
C ALA A 72 14.91 5.75 2.18
N SER A 73 15.40 6.37 1.12
CA SER A 73 15.95 7.72 1.17
C SER A 73 14.85 8.78 1.21
N GLN A 74 15.16 9.95 1.76
CA GLN A 74 14.23 11.08 1.74
C GLN A 74 13.82 11.46 0.31
N SER A 75 14.74 11.37 -0.65
CA SER A 75 14.45 11.64 -2.07
C SER A 75 13.46 10.64 -2.67
N GLU A 76 13.52 9.36 -2.29
CA GLU A 76 12.55 8.36 -2.73
C GLU A 76 11.17 8.61 -2.13
N VAL A 77 11.13 9.00 -0.85
CA VAL A 77 9.90 9.38 -0.17
C VAL A 77 9.27 10.62 -0.80
N ASP A 78 10.06 11.65 -1.11
CA ASP A 78 9.57 12.87 -1.73
C ASP A 78 9.03 12.58 -3.14
N ALA A 79 9.73 11.75 -3.93
CA ALA A 79 9.24 11.29 -5.23
C ALA A 79 7.95 10.47 -5.08
N ALA A 80 7.88 9.55 -4.13
CA ALA A 80 6.69 8.74 -3.86
C ALA A 80 5.48 9.58 -3.42
N LYS A 81 5.69 10.64 -2.65
CA LYS A 81 4.63 11.56 -2.20
C LYS A 81 3.97 12.32 -3.36
N THR A 82 4.72 12.60 -4.42
CA THR A 82 4.21 13.27 -5.63
C THR A 82 3.37 12.34 -6.52
N LYS A 83 3.52 11.02 -6.39
CA LYS A 83 2.73 10.08 -7.17
C LYS A 83 1.27 10.08 -6.71
N PRO A 84 0.30 10.09 -7.66
CA PRO A 84 -1.10 9.86 -7.33
C PRO A 84 -1.31 8.43 -6.83
N ILE A 85 -2.33 8.23 -6.00
CA ILE A 85 -2.75 6.87 -5.63
C ILE A 85 -3.44 6.26 -6.85
N GLN A 86 -2.83 5.24 -7.44
CA GLN A 86 -3.43 4.44 -8.51
C GLN A 86 -3.86 3.10 -7.92
N LEU A 87 -5.16 2.82 -7.97
CA LEU A 87 -5.73 1.55 -7.57
C LEU A 87 -6.05 0.73 -8.81
N ALA A 88 -5.98 -0.59 -8.68
CA ALA A 88 -6.51 -1.51 -9.67
C ALA A 88 -8.04 -1.54 -9.62
N ASP A 89 -8.67 -1.98 -10.71
CA ASP A 89 -10.13 -2.15 -10.79
C ASP A 89 -10.66 -3.12 -9.72
N SER A 90 -9.85 -4.09 -9.32
CA SER A 90 -10.13 -5.02 -8.22
C SER A 90 -10.38 -4.33 -6.88
N ALA A 91 -9.82 -3.13 -6.66
CA ALA A 91 -10.03 -2.37 -5.44
C ALA A 91 -11.48 -1.90 -5.29
N TYR A 92 -12.15 -1.67 -6.41
CA TYR A 92 -13.55 -1.23 -6.48
C TYR A 92 -14.54 -2.41 -6.52
N TYR A 93 -14.05 -3.62 -6.82
CA TYR A 93 -14.85 -4.83 -6.86
C TYR A 93 -14.89 -5.49 -5.47
N GLN A 94 -15.88 -5.11 -4.66
CA GLN A 94 -16.27 -5.98 -3.55
C GLN A 94 -17.00 -7.18 -4.14
N ALA A 95 -16.47 -8.38 -3.91
CA ALA A 95 -17.15 -9.61 -4.30
C ALA A 95 -18.61 -9.59 -3.79
N PRO A 96 -19.59 -10.01 -4.60
CA PRO A 96 -21.01 -10.00 -4.24
C PRO A 96 -21.33 -10.90 -3.04
#